data_AF-A0A349DAC7-F1
#
_entry.id   AF-A0A349DAC7-F1
#
_cell.length_a   1.000
_cell.length_b   1.000
_cell.length_c   1.000
_cell.angle_alpha   90.00
_cell.angle_beta   90.00
_cell.angle_gamma   90.00
#
_symmetry.space_group_name_H-M   'P 1'
#
loop_
_entity.id
_entity.type
_entity.pdbx_description
1 polymer ?
#
loop_
_entity_poly.entity_id
_entity_poly.type
_entity_poly.pdbx_seq_one_letter_code
_entity_poly.pdbx_strand_id
1 'polypeptide(L)'
;MKKFISVFLAFLLTFSVSAAGFSVYASDECRCGVTPVVYVTGFAMTDLVANPGTDEQYNVFVPEASAIVSAVASLVLPAVMLPITGDYDSFALSLSKALNEMMKDAACDDNGDPINENVDVKFRVDPTAEHGYRCDNRFNYDWREDVFDIAAELNDYVEKTKQLTHHSKVVLKGESMGGAVVMTYLKQYGYDSVDTVIMQSSAFNGINLMGGLFTGDINIKSDSVINYVGNFIEGNDPVTVLLRCLYKALAGFVFGPVCGGLDRVLTNGKDVLYENCLDDLFGNIPGIWTFVPNEYYEEAKAYMLDETENALLIKKLDAYHYGVMDSTKAILDNALAHGMKLAVISNYGKAAVPVLTDDGYQSDFLIDTSRTSLGATCADFGKTLGDGYTQRIGDGHNHISCDGVIDASTCMYPEYTWFIKDMMHTWYTAGYYDFTWSLAQSKSQPTVNSIAEYPQFLYNDQTTKTIVPLTDENSNTQNTDADVKAVINEIINR
;
A
#
# COMPACT_ATOMS: atom_id res chain seq x y z
N MET A 1 -57.67 -17.96 -54.81
CA MET A 1 -56.19 -18.03 -54.76
C MET A 1 -55.54 -16.79 -54.15
N LYS A 2 -55.78 -15.55 -54.64
CA LYS A 2 -55.12 -14.34 -54.11
C LYS A 2 -55.33 -14.10 -52.60
N LYS A 3 -56.54 -14.31 -52.06
CA LYS A 3 -56.82 -14.15 -50.62
C LYS A 3 -56.11 -15.17 -49.72
N PHE A 4 -55.90 -16.40 -50.20
CA PHE A 4 -55.23 -17.46 -49.44
C PHE A 4 -53.70 -17.23 -49.39
N ILE A 5 -53.14 -16.73 -50.51
CA ILE A 5 -51.73 -16.36 -50.61
C ILE A 5 -51.43 -15.14 -49.71
N SER A 6 -52.31 -14.15 -49.64
CA SER A 6 -52.14 -12.99 -48.75
C SER A 6 -52.21 -13.35 -47.27
N VAL A 7 -53.08 -14.28 -46.87
CA VAL A 7 -53.16 -14.75 -45.47
C VAL A 7 -51.93 -15.58 -45.12
N PHE A 8 -51.44 -16.42 -46.03
CA PHE A 8 -50.22 -17.22 -45.81
C PHE A 8 -48.95 -16.34 -45.74
N LEU A 9 -48.85 -15.30 -46.59
CA LEU A 9 -47.78 -14.30 -46.52
C LEU A 9 -47.84 -13.47 -45.23
N ALA A 10 -49.03 -13.07 -44.78
CA ALA A 10 -49.20 -12.37 -43.51
C ALA A 10 -48.76 -13.26 -42.33
N PHE A 11 -49.13 -14.56 -42.36
CA PHE A 11 -48.75 -15.52 -41.33
C PHE A 11 -47.22 -15.75 -41.28
N LEU A 12 -46.57 -15.86 -42.45
CA LEU A 12 -45.12 -15.96 -42.58
C LEU A 12 -44.39 -14.68 -42.13
N LEU A 13 -44.96 -13.50 -42.41
CA LEU A 13 -44.43 -12.21 -41.94
C LEU A 13 -44.55 -12.09 -40.41
N THR A 14 -45.67 -12.50 -39.80
CA THR A 14 -45.78 -12.56 -38.33
C THR A 14 -44.81 -13.56 -37.72
N PHE A 15 -44.57 -14.73 -38.33
CA PHE A 15 -43.61 -15.71 -37.81
C PHE A 15 -42.15 -15.28 -38.02
N SER A 16 -41.82 -14.56 -39.09
CA SER A 16 -40.46 -14.03 -39.31
C SER A 16 -40.15 -12.81 -38.43
N VAL A 17 -41.15 -12.00 -38.07
CA VAL A 17 -41.02 -10.95 -37.05
C VAL A 17 -40.95 -11.55 -35.63
N SER A 18 -41.60 -12.71 -35.40
CA SER A 18 -41.51 -13.43 -34.11
C SER A 18 -40.19 -14.18 -33.93
N ALA A 19 -39.63 -14.77 -34.99
CA ALA A 19 -38.35 -15.47 -34.92
C ALA A 19 -37.15 -14.51 -34.75
N ALA A 20 -37.27 -13.28 -35.23
CA ALA A 20 -36.33 -12.19 -34.93
C ALA A 20 -36.56 -11.53 -33.56
N GLY A 21 -37.67 -11.85 -32.88
CA GLY A 21 -38.04 -11.31 -31.56
C GLY A 21 -37.67 -12.18 -30.36
N PHE A 22 -37.12 -13.37 -30.57
CA PHE A 22 -36.68 -14.28 -29.49
C PHE A 22 -35.15 -14.35 -29.31
N SER A 23 -34.40 -13.36 -29.81
CA SER A 23 -32.96 -13.19 -29.49
C SER A 23 -32.65 -11.93 -28.68
N VAL A 24 -33.66 -11.26 -28.12
CA VAL A 24 -33.47 -10.12 -27.21
C VAL A 24 -34.26 -10.32 -25.91
N TYR A 25 -33.98 -11.44 -25.23
CA TYR A 25 -33.59 -11.27 -23.84
C TYR A 25 -32.08 -11.03 -23.90
N ALA A 26 -31.69 -9.81 -24.26
CA ALA A 26 -30.35 -9.36 -23.91
C ALA A 26 -30.30 -9.55 -22.39
N SER A 27 -29.36 -10.34 -21.88
CA SER A 27 -29.05 -10.19 -20.46
C SER A 27 -28.65 -8.72 -20.31
N ASP A 28 -29.30 -8.00 -19.40
CA ASP A 28 -28.85 -6.68 -18.98
C ASP A 28 -27.41 -6.72 -18.41
N GLU A 29 -26.88 -7.94 -18.21
CA GLU A 29 -25.49 -8.23 -17.90
C GLU A 29 -24.62 -8.40 -19.16
N CYS A 30 -23.50 -7.66 -19.19
CA CYS A 30 -22.39 -7.80 -20.11
C CYS A 30 -21.81 -9.22 -20.07
N ARG A 31 -21.45 -9.73 -21.24
CA ARG A 31 -20.85 -11.07 -21.42
C ARG A 31 -19.52 -11.01 -22.15
N CYS A 32 -18.80 -9.88 -22.05
CA CYS A 32 -17.49 -9.71 -22.70
C CYS A 32 -16.43 -10.68 -22.16
N GLY A 33 -16.69 -11.31 -21.00
CA GLY A 33 -15.78 -12.25 -20.34
C GLY A 33 -14.62 -11.57 -19.63
N VAL A 34 -14.71 -10.25 -19.41
CA VAL A 34 -13.71 -9.44 -18.73
C VAL A 34 -14.38 -8.72 -17.57
N THR A 35 -14.08 -9.16 -16.35
CA THR A 35 -14.62 -8.53 -15.14
C THR A 35 -13.96 -7.15 -14.95
N PRO A 36 -14.74 -6.07 -14.75
CA PRO A 36 -14.19 -4.74 -14.52
C PRO A 36 -13.38 -4.69 -13.23
N VAL A 37 -12.25 -3.99 -13.27
CA VAL A 37 -11.36 -3.81 -12.11
C VAL A 37 -11.62 -2.45 -11.49
N VAL A 38 -11.90 -2.44 -10.19
CA VAL A 38 -11.84 -1.25 -9.34
C VAL A 38 -10.53 -1.31 -8.57
N TYR A 39 -9.66 -0.35 -8.86
CA TYR A 39 -8.36 -0.24 -8.22
C TYR A 39 -8.43 0.75 -7.06
N VAL A 40 -8.33 0.22 -5.84
CA VAL A 40 -8.41 0.96 -4.59
C VAL A 40 -6.99 1.37 -4.22
N THR A 41 -6.71 2.66 -4.35
CA THR A 41 -5.33 3.19 -4.25
C THR A 41 -4.73 3.06 -2.86
N GLY A 42 -3.40 3.09 -2.79
CA GLY A 42 -2.67 3.19 -1.54
C GLY A 42 -2.61 4.60 -0.94
N PHE A 43 -2.09 4.67 0.28
CA PHE A 43 -1.79 5.92 0.97
C PHE A 43 -0.85 6.80 0.15
N ALA A 44 -1.13 8.10 0.11
CA ALA A 44 -0.36 9.10 -0.63
C ALA A 44 -0.18 8.84 -2.15
N MET A 45 -0.86 7.85 -2.73
CA MET A 45 -1.04 7.76 -4.19
C MET A 45 -2.19 8.64 -4.66
N THR A 46 -3.09 8.98 -3.74
CA THR A 46 -4.09 10.02 -3.91
C THR A 46 -3.51 11.34 -3.40
N ASP A 47 -3.17 12.23 -4.34
CA ASP A 47 -2.75 13.59 -4.01
C ASP A 47 -3.90 14.31 -3.30
N LEU A 48 -3.66 14.76 -2.09
CA LEU A 48 -4.52 15.73 -1.42
C LEU A 48 -3.97 17.13 -1.69
N VAL A 49 -4.86 18.04 -2.06
CA VAL A 49 -4.52 19.43 -2.34
C VAL A 49 -5.43 20.36 -1.57
N ALA A 50 -4.86 21.45 -1.07
CA ALA A 50 -5.63 22.57 -0.57
C ALA A 50 -6.11 23.42 -1.76
N ASN A 51 -7.32 23.96 -1.66
CA ASN A 51 -7.91 24.87 -2.66
C ASN A 51 -7.93 24.31 -4.09
N PRO A 52 -8.45 23.08 -4.31
CA PRO A 52 -8.47 22.44 -5.63
C PRO A 52 -9.13 23.31 -6.70
N GLY A 53 -8.52 23.38 -7.88
CA GLY A 53 -9.05 24.12 -9.03
C GLY A 53 -8.87 25.64 -8.95
N THR A 54 -8.09 26.15 -8.00
CA THR A 54 -7.76 27.58 -7.86
C THR A 54 -6.30 27.88 -8.18
N ASP A 55 -5.95 29.16 -8.36
CA ASP A 55 -4.56 29.61 -8.53
C ASP A 55 -3.72 29.43 -7.24
N GLU A 56 -4.35 29.14 -6.10
CA GLU A 56 -3.73 28.93 -4.79
C GLU A 56 -3.63 27.44 -4.42
N GLN A 57 -3.80 26.54 -5.39
CA GLN A 57 -3.73 25.10 -5.15
C GLN A 57 -2.30 24.64 -4.83
N TYR A 58 -2.14 23.88 -3.75
CA TYR A 58 -0.86 23.22 -3.40
C TYR A 58 -1.10 21.84 -2.78
N ASN A 59 -0.10 20.95 -2.88
CA ASN A 59 -0.16 19.62 -2.27
C ASN A 59 0.02 19.70 -0.75
N VAL A 60 -0.85 19.01 0.01
CA VAL A 60 -0.78 18.99 1.49
C VAL A 60 0.04 17.83 2.06
N PHE A 61 0.38 16.86 1.21
CA PHE A 61 1.20 15.71 1.56
C PHE A 61 2.16 15.42 0.40
N VAL A 62 3.44 15.21 0.73
CA VAL A 62 4.58 15.44 -0.19
C VAL A 62 4.68 16.93 -0.55
N PRO A 63 5.16 17.77 0.39
CA PRO A 63 5.20 19.22 0.24
C PRO A 63 6.10 19.66 -0.91
N GLU A 64 5.80 20.83 -1.46
CA GLU A 64 6.61 21.40 -2.55
C GLU A 64 8.05 21.66 -2.12
N ALA A 65 8.98 21.64 -3.08
CA ALA A 65 10.40 21.89 -2.83
C ALA A 65 10.65 23.24 -2.13
N SER A 66 9.83 24.25 -2.40
CA SER A 66 9.87 25.57 -1.76
C SER A 66 9.60 25.48 -0.25
N ALA A 67 8.54 24.77 0.15
CA ALA A 67 8.18 24.55 1.55
C ALA A 67 9.28 23.77 2.29
N ILE A 68 9.86 22.75 1.65
CA ILE A 68 11.00 22.00 2.19
C ILE A 68 12.21 22.91 2.40
N VAL A 69 12.57 23.74 1.41
CA VAL A 69 13.69 24.69 1.52
C VAL A 69 13.46 25.68 2.66
N SER A 70 12.23 26.17 2.83
CA SER A 70 11.87 27.07 3.94
C SER A 70 11.99 26.38 5.31
N ALA A 71 11.50 25.14 5.43
CA ALA A 71 11.66 24.33 6.64
C ALA A 71 13.14 24.13 6.97
N VAL A 72 13.97 23.74 5.99
CA VAL A 72 15.42 23.58 6.17
C VAL A 72 16.08 24.90 6.59
N ALA A 73 15.74 26.01 5.93
CA ALA A 73 16.27 27.33 6.27
C ALA A 73 15.98 27.72 7.72
N SER A 74 14.79 27.38 8.23
CA SER A 74 14.42 27.62 9.62
C SER A 74 15.25 26.82 10.63
N LEU A 75 15.80 25.66 10.21
CA LEU A 75 16.58 24.76 11.04
C LEU A 75 18.09 25.02 11.00
N VAL A 76 18.59 25.86 10.09
CA VAL A 76 20.03 26.15 9.96
C VAL A 76 20.62 26.71 11.25
N LEU A 77 19.99 27.72 11.85
CA LEU A 77 20.49 28.32 13.08
C LEU A 77 20.40 27.35 14.28
N PRO A 78 19.27 26.68 14.53
CA PRO A 78 19.20 25.61 15.53
C PRO A 78 20.28 24.52 15.34
N ALA A 79 20.51 24.05 14.12
CA ALA A 79 21.49 23.02 13.83
C ALA A 79 22.93 23.46 14.12
N VAL A 80 23.28 24.72 13.82
CA VAL A 80 24.60 25.30 14.12
C VAL A 80 24.80 25.49 15.63
N MET A 81 23.74 25.85 16.35
CA MET A 81 23.80 26.07 17.80
C MET A 81 23.82 24.77 18.60
N LEU A 82 23.25 23.69 18.07
CA LEU A 82 23.18 22.40 18.74
C LEU A 82 24.56 21.87 19.25
N PRO A 83 25.64 21.79 18.45
CA PRO A 83 26.93 21.33 18.94
C PRO A 83 27.59 22.30 19.94
N ILE A 84 27.17 23.57 19.97
CA ILE A 84 27.67 24.60 20.89
C ILE A 84 26.97 24.52 22.25
N THR A 85 25.65 24.29 22.22
CA THR A 85 24.77 24.35 23.39
C THR A 85 24.57 22.99 24.04
N GLY A 86 24.60 21.91 23.24
CA GLY A 86 24.15 20.59 23.67
C GLY A 86 22.65 20.52 24.00
N ASP A 87 21.87 21.53 23.59
CA ASP A 87 20.43 21.64 23.87
C ASP A 87 19.63 20.93 22.77
N TYR A 88 19.46 19.63 22.94
CA TYR A 88 18.75 18.77 22.00
C TYR A 88 17.24 19.02 22.00
N ASP A 89 16.65 19.39 23.14
CA ASP A 89 15.22 19.68 23.27
C ASP A 89 14.82 20.90 22.45
N SER A 90 15.58 21.99 22.54
CA SER A 90 15.33 23.20 21.74
C SER A 90 15.45 22.95 20.23
N PHE A 91 16.39 22.08 19.83
CA PHE A 91 16.52 21.67 18.43
C PHE A 91 15.35 20.79 17.99
N ALA A 92 14.98 19.79 18.79
CA ALA A 92 13.84 18.91 18.56
C ALA A 92 12.52 19.70 18.43
N LEU A 93 12.30 20.70 19.28
CA LEU A 93 11.14 21.58 19.22
C LEU A 93 11.12 22.41 17.93
N SER A 94 12.29 22.91 17.50
CA SER A 94 12.41 23.64 16.23
C SER A 94 12.10 22.76 15.03
N LEU A 95 12.59 21.51 15.04
CA LEU A 95 12.30 20.49 14.03
C LEU A 95 10.80 20.15 13.99
N SER A 96 10.22 19.89 15.15
CA SER A 96 8.79 19.59 15.32
C SER A 96 7.92 20.70 14.73
N LYS A 97 8.21 21.96 15.08
CA LYS A 97 7.51 23.12 14.54
C LYS A 97 7.61 23.21 13.01
N ALA A 98 8.78 22.94 12.45
CA ALA A 98 8.98 22.97 11.01
C ALA A 98 8.19 21.87 10.29
N LEU A 99 8.13 20.67 10.88
CA LEU A 99 7.35 19.53 10.35
C LEU A 99 5.85 19.80 10.47
N ASN A 100 5.37 20.26 11.62
CA ASN A 100 3.95 20.58 11.85
C ASN A 100 3.47 21.68 10.90
N GLU A 101 4.24 22.76 10.72
CA GLU A 101 3.86 23.83 9.79
C GLU A 101 3.79 23.33 8.34
N MET A 102 4.69 22.43 7.95
CA MET A 102 4.75 21.86 6.60
C MET A 102 3.57 20.93 6.29
N MET A 103 2.98 20.33 7.32
CA MET A 103 1.97 19.27 7.20
C MET A 103 0.63 19.64 7.86
N LYS A 104 0.49 20.89 8.34
CA LYS A 104 -0.69 21.38 9.09
C LYS A 104 -2.02 21.14 8.38
N ASP A 105 -2.03 21.20 7.05
CA ASP A 105 -3.25 21.04 6.26
C ASP A 105 -3.66 19.58 6.10
N ALA A 106 -2.78 18.64 6.46
CA ALA A 106 -3.11 17.23 6.58
C ALA A 106 -3.69 16.87 7.97
N ALA A 107 -3.62 17.76 8.95
CA ALA A 107 -4.02 17.49 10.34
C ALA A 107 -5.54 17.29 10.50
N CYS A 108 -5.88 16.50 11.51
CA CYS A 108 -7.25 16.23 11.94
C CYS A 108 -7.44 16.69 13.39
N ASP A 109 -8.68 17.02 13.77
CA ASP A 109 -9.05 17.35 15.14
C ASP A 109 -9.07 16.08 16.03
N ASP A 110 -9.36 16.26 17.32
CA ASP A 110 -9.36 15.15 18.29
C ASP A 110 -10.42 14.07 18.00
N ASN A 111 -11.40 14.37 17.13
CA ASN A 111 -12.41 13.42 16.67
C ASN A 111 -11.98 12.67 15.40
N GLY A 112 -10.82 13.03 14.84
CA GLY A 112 -10.29 12.51 13.59
C GLY A 112 -10.94 13.10 12.36
N ASP A 113 -11.49 14.31 12.44
CA ASP A 113 -12.06 15.02 11.30
C ASP A 113 -11.04 16.04 10.75
N PRO A 114 -10.83 16.15 9.43
CA PRO A 114 -9.86 17.08 8.86
C PRO A 114 -10.07 18.54 9.30
N ILE A 115 -9.01 19.20 9.78
CA ILE A 115 -9.09 20.60 10.25
C ILE A 115 -9.27 21.57 9.09
N ASN A 116 -8.57 21.33 7.97
CA ASN A 116 -8.68 22.16 6.78
C ASN A 116 -9.73 21.59 5.82
N GLU A 117 -10.94 22.15 5.88
CA GLU A 117 -12.09 21.79 5.02
C GLU A 117 -11.87 22.07 3.52
N ASN A 118 -10.86 22.88 3.15
CA ASN A 118 -10.54 23.19 1.75
C ASN A 118 -9.57 22.17 1.13
N VAL A 119 -9.20 21.13 1.87
CA VAL A 119 -8.38 20.02 1.36
C VAL A 119 -9.30 18.95 0.81
N ASP A 120 -9.06 18.56 -0.44
CA ASP A 120 -9.76 17.46 -1.10
C ASP A 120 -8.80 16.69 -2.00
N VAL A 121 -9.28 15.56 -2.50
CA VAL A 121 -8.63 14.73 -3.49
C VAL A 121 -8.48 15.51 -4.80
N LYS A 122 -7.24 15.73 -5.23
CA LYS A 122 -6.88 16.51 -6.44
C LYS A 122 -7.59 16.05 -7.71
N PHE A 123 -7.75 14.73 -7.85
CA PHE A 123 -8.40 14.11 -9.00
C PHE A 123 -9.35 13.01 -8.52
N ARG A 124 -10.57 13.38 -8.12
CA ARG A 124 -11.67 12.41 -8.01
C ARG A 124 -12.07 12.00 -9.43
N VAL A 125 -11.85 10.73 -9.77
CA VAL A 125 -12.12 10.18 -11.10
C VAL A 125 -13.35 9.31 -11.02
N ASP A 126 -14.46 9.79 -11.56
CA ASP A 126 -15.68 8.98 -11.68
C ASP A 126 -15.41 7.68 -12.45
N PRO A 127 -16.06 6.56 -12.08
CA PRO A 127 -15.92 5.33 -12.85
C PRO A 127 -16.50 5.52 -14.24
N THR A 128 -15.93 4.80 -15.21
CA THR A 128 -16.34 4.84 -16.61
C THR A 128 -16.87 3.48 -17.05
N ALA A 129 -17.52 3.44 -18.22
CA ALA A 129 -17.91 2.17 -18.84
C ALA A 129 -16.70 1.42 -19.45
N GLU A 130 -15.54 2.07 -19.58
CA GLU A 130 -14.33 1.45 -20.11
C GLU A 130 -13.78 0.43 -19.11
N HIS A 131 -13.51 -0.78 -19.60
CA HIS A 131 -12.95 -1.88 -18.84
C HIS A 131 -12.20 -2.82 -19.79
N GLY A 132 -11.17 -3.48 -19.29
CA GLY A 132 -10.23 -4.20 -20.15
C GLY A 132 -8.83 -4.20 -19.58
N TYR A 133 -7.91 -4.81 -20.30
CA TYR A 133 -6.51 -4.86 -19.91
C TYR A 133 -5.96 -3.43 -19.77
N ARG A 134 -5.52 -3.08 -18.56
CA ARG A 134 -5.04 -1.73 -18.16
C ARG A 134 -6.08 -0.62 -18.16
N CYS A 135 -7.37 -0.96 -18.16
CA CYS A 135 -8.46 0.00 -18.01
C CYS A 135 -9.09 -0.18 -16.62
N ASP A 136 -8.35 0.17 -15.58
CA ASP A 136 -8.81 0.06 -14.19
C ASP A 136 -9.61 1.32 -13.81
N ASN A 137 -10.78 1.16 -13.20
CA ASN A 137 -11.52 2.26 -12.59
C ASN A 137 -10.86 2.58 -11.25
N ARG A 138 -10.04 3.63 -11.23
CA ARG A 138 -9.22 4.02 -10.09
C ARG A 138 -10.03 4.81 -9.07
N PHE A 139 -10.21 4.22 -7.90
CA PHE A 139 -10.88 4.83 -6.75
C PHE A 139 -9.84 5.56 -5.89
N ASN A 140 -9.81 6.89 -6.02
CA ASN A 140 -9.02 7.80 -5.20
C ASN A 140 -9.92 8.35 -4.09
N TYR A 141 -9.39 8.44 -2.87
CA TYR A 141 -10.13 8.83 -1.68
C TYR A 141 -9.25 9.66 -0.73
N ASP A 142 -9.86 10.37 0.20
CA ASP A 142 -9.13 11.07 1.24
C ASP A 142 -8.62 10.05 2.28
N TRP A 143 -7.31 9.82 2.30
CA TRP A 143 -6.71 8.83 3.17
C TRP A 143 -6.65 9.27 4.63
N ARG A 144 -7.07 10.50 4.96
CA ARG A 144 -7.15 10.96 6.35
C ARG A 144 -8.36 10.40 7.07
N GLU A 145 -9.45 10.17 6.34
CA GLU A 145 -10.78 9.86 6.87
C GLU A 145 -10.89 8.48 7.53
N ASP A 146 -12.01 8.26 8.24
CA ASP A 146 -12.38 6.94 8.76
C ASP A 146 -12.58 5.96 7.58
N VAL A 147 -11.96 4.79 7.67
CA VAL A 147 -12.06 3.75 6.64
C VAL A 147 -13.47 3.22 6.43
N PHE A 148 -14.39 3.37 7.40
CA PHE A 148 -15.80 3.03 7.17
C PHE A 148 -16.52 4.04 6.26
N ASP A 149 -16.15 5.31 6.33
CA ASP A 149 -16.67 6.34 5.43
C ASP A 149 -16.09 6.16 4.02
N ILE A 150 -14.78 5.92 3.93
CA ILE A 150 -14.11 5.58 2.67
C ILE A 150 -14.71 4.31 2.04
N ALA A 151 -15.04 3.29 2.84
CA ALA A 151 -15.70 2.08 2.35
C ALA A 151 -17.11 2.33 1.81
N ALA A 152 -17.84 3.29 2.37
CA ALA A 152 -19.13 3.72 1.84
C ALA A 152 -18.99 4.41 0.47
N GLU A 153 -18.00 5.29 0.31
CA GLU A 153 -17.67 5.89 -0.99
C GLU A 153 -17.26 4.80 -2.02
N LEU A 154 -16.45 3.82 -1.60
CA LEU A 154 -16.07 2.70 -2.45
C LEU A 154 -17.30 1.89 -2.89
N ASN A 155 -18.30 1.70 -2.02
CA ASN A 155 -19.51 0.99 -2.39
C ASN A 155 -20.29 1.70 -3.50
N ASP A 156 -20.47 3.01 -3.39
CA ASP A 156 -21.11 3.81 -4.44
C ASP A 156 -20.33 3.73 -5.75
N TYR A 157 -19.00 3.76 -5.67
CA TYR A 157 -18.10 3.60 -6.82
C TYR A 157 -18.24 2.22 -7.50
N VAL A 158 -18.31 1.15 -6.70
CA VAL A 158 -18.50 -0.24 -7.17
C VAL A 158 -19.85 -0.41 -7.86
N GLU A 159 -20.93 0.05 -7.24
CA GLU A 159 -22.27 -0.04 -7.83
C GLU A 159 -22.39 0.79 -9.11
N LYS A 160 -21.74 1.97 -9.15
CA LYS A 160 -21.67 2.77 -10.36
C LYS A 160 -20.87 2.09 -11.48
N THR A 161 -19.72 1.49 -11.15
CA THR A 161 -18.90 0.73 -12.10
C THR A 161 -19.69 -0.44 -12.69
N LYS A 162 -20.39 -1.20 -11.84
CA LYS A 162 -21.29 -2.29 -12.27
C LYS A 162 -22.37 -1.78 -13.22
N GLN A 163 -23.03 -0.66 -12.88
CA GLN A 163 -24.06 -0.06 -13.71
C GLN A 163 -23.53 0.34 -15.10
N LEU A 164 -22.38 1.02 -15.16
CA LEU A 164 -21.81 1.56 -16.40
C LEU A 164 -21.24 0.46 -17.31
N THR A 165 -20.64 -0.57 -16.72
CA THR A 165 -20.05 -1.69 -17.46
C THR A 165 -21.03 -2.82 -17.71
N HIS A 166 -22.24 -2.73 -17.14
CA HIS A 166 -23.27 -3.76 -17.15
C HIS A 166 -22.82 -5.08 -16.51
N HIS A 167 -21.99 -5.08 -15.46
CA HIS A 167 -21.58 -6.30 -14.76
C HIS A 167 -22.28 -6.45 -13.40
N SER A 168 -22.44 -7.69 -12.93
CA SER A 168 -22.97 -7.98 -11.60
C SER A 168 -21.90 -7.97 -10.50
N LYS A 169 -20.62 -8.09 -10.88
CA LYS A 169 -19.48 -8.10 -9.96
C LYS A 169 -18.29 -7.33 -10.52
N VAL A 170 -17.41 -6.90 -9.62
CA VAL A 170 -16.12 -6.29 -9.94
C VAL A 170 -14.95 -7.09 -9.35
N VAL A 171 -13.75 -6.84 -9.84
CA VAL A 171 -12.52 -7.17 -9.12
C VAL A 171 -12.15 -5.97 -8.25
N LEU A 172 -11.90 -6.20 -6.96
CA LEU A 172 -11.29 -5.20 -6.07
C LEU A 172 -9.80 -5.46 -5.98
N LYS A 173 -8.99 -4.51 -6.44
CA LYS A 173 -7.52 -4.54 -6.31
C LYS A 173 -7.11 -3.50 -5.29
N GLY A 174 -6.85 -3.93 -4.06
CA GLY A 174 -6.43 -3.05 -2.96
C GLY A 174 -4.91 -3.00 -2.88
N GLU A 175 -4.31 -1.82 -3.08
CA GLU A 175 -2.88 -1.62 -2.93
C GLU A 175 -2.55 -0.93 -1.62
N SER A 176 -1.51 -1.39 -0.91
CA SER A 176 -1.07 -0.72 0.34
C SER A 176 -2.27 -0.50 1.28
N MET A 177 -2.52 0.73 1.74
CA MET A 177 -3.73 1.10 2.52
C MET A 177 -5.06 0.71 1.87
N GLY A 178 -5.14 0.67 0.55
CA GLY A 178 -6.35 0.27 -0.17
C GLY A 178 -6.82 -1.15 0.18
N GLY A 179 -5.92 -2.02 0.66
CA GLY A 179 -6.34 -3.32 1.22
C GLY A 179 -7.14 -3.18 2.52
N ALA A 180 -6.80 -2.23 3.40
CA ALA A 180 -7.57 -1.97 4.62
C ALA A 180 -8.99 -1.48 4.26
N VAL A 181 -9.09 -0.57 3.27
CA VAL A 181 -10.38 -0.12 2.72
C VAL A 181 -11.19 -1.27 2.15
N VAL A 182 -10.56 -2.17 1.38
CA VAL A 182 -11.23 -3.37 0.83
C VAL A 182 -11.72 -4.28 1.97
N MET A 183 -10.93 -4.50 3.02
CA MET A 183 -11.36 -5.32 4.16
C MET A 183 -12.54 -4.69 4.90
N THR A 184 -12.53 -3.37 5.09
CA THR A 184 -13.65 -2.63 5.69
C THR A 184 -14.91 -2.71 4.81
N TYR A 185 -14.75 -2.58 3.49
CA TYR A 185 -15.85 -2.78 2.53
C TYR A 185 -16.47 -4.18 2.65
N LEU A 186 -15.65 -5.23 2.67
CA LEU A 186 -16.14 -6.61 2.81
C LEU A 186 -16.87 -6.82 4.15
N LYS A 187 -16.40 -6.16 5.21
CA LYS A 187 -17.06 -6.20 6.52
C LYS A 187 -18.44 -5.54 6.50
N GLN A 188 -18.57 -4.39 5.83
CA GLN A 188 -19.78 -3.56 5.88
C GLN A 188 -20.83 -3.95 4.84
N TYR A 189 -20.39 -4.32 3.62
CA TYR A 189 -21.25 -4.55 2.46
C TYR A 189 -21.23 -6.00 1.97
N GLY A 190 -20.33 -6.85 2.49
CA GLY A 190 -20.19 -8.23 2.05
C GLY A 190 -19.44 -8.36 0.71
N TYR A 191 -19.69 -9.45 0.00
CA TYR A 191 -18.93 -9.87 -1.19
C TYR A 191 -19.81 -10.19 -2.40
N ASP A 192 -21.11 -9.90 -2.34
CA ASP A 192 -22.04 -10.19 -3.43
C ASP A 192 -21.71 -9.41 -4.71
N SER A 193 -21.19 -8.19 -4.58
CA SER A 193 -20.71 -7.35 -5.69
C SER A 193 -19.26 -7.62 -6.10
N VAL A 194 -18.58 -8.59 -5.48
CA VAL A 194 -17.15 -8.84 -5.67
C VAL A 194 -16.92 -10.24 -6.24
N ASP A 195 -16.15 -10.30 -7.31
CA ASP A 195 -15.73 -11.55 -7.96
C ASP A 195 -14.36 -12.00 -7.45
N THR A 196 -13.40 -11.07 -7.40
CA THR A 196 -12.02 -11.33 -6.98
C THR A 196 -11.51 -10.18 -6.14
N VAL A 197 -10.78 -10.50 -5.06
CA VAL A 197 -9.96 -9.55 -4.31
C VAL A 197 -8.49 -9.84 -4.57
N ILE A 198 -7.75 -8.80 -4.95
CA ILE A 198 -6.29 -8.84 -5.07
C ILE A 198 -5.71 -7.89 -4.02
N MET A 199 -5.00 -8.44 -3.05
CA MET A 199 -4.23 -7.69 -2.06
C MET A 199 -2.81 -7.50 -2.60
N GLN A 200 -2.55 -6.30 -3.11
CA GLN A 200 -1.32 -5.92 -3.79
C GLN A 200 -0.37 -5.21 -2.83
N SER A 201 0.52 -5.97 -2.18
CA SER A 201 1.42 -5.48 -1.11
C SER A 201 0.67 -4.61 -0.09
N SER A 202 -0.43 -5.15 0.43
CA SER A 202 -1.44 -4.38 1.14
C SER A 202 -1.19 -4.32 2.65
N ALA A 203 -1.51 -3.18 3.27
CA ALA A 203 -1.28 -2.87 4.68
C ALA A 203 -2.44 -3.27 5.62
N PHE A 204 -3.33 -4.18 5.19
CA PHE A 204 -4.56 -4.53 5.92
C PHE A 204 -4.36 -5.36 7.19
N ASN A 205 -3.11 -5.76 7.48
CA ASN A 205 -2.69 -6.40 8.72
C ASN A 205 -1.69 -5.52 9.50
N GLY A 206 -1.69 -4.21 9.23
CA GLY A 206 -0.75 -3.24 9.77
C GLY A 206 0.67 -3.38 9.20
N ILE A 207 1.55 -2.51 9.66
CA ILE A 207 2.98 -2.46 9.31
C ILE A 207 3.78 -2.24 10.61
N ASN A 208 4.95 -2.88 10.75
CA ASN A 208 5.73 -2.74 11.99
C ASN A 208 6.19 -1.30 12.20
N LEU A 209 6.51 -0.57 11.12
CA LEU A 209 6.89 0.84 11.15
C LEU A 209 5.90 1.67 11.99
N MET A 210 4.59 1.58 11.71
CA MET A 210 3.61 2.37 12.45
C MET A 210 3.35 1.80 13.85
N GLY A 211 3.39 0.47 14.01
CA GLY A 211 3.31 -0.14 15.35
C GLY A 211 4.39 0.40 16.29
N GLY A 212 5.66 0.33 15.88
CA GLY A 212 6.79 0.82 16.69
C GLY A 212 6.76 2.33 16.91
N LEU A 213 6.51 3.12 15.86
CA LEU A 213 6.41 4.57 16.00
C LEU A 213 5.32 4.97 16.99
N PHE A 214 4.14 4.37 16.93
CA PHE A 214 3.01 4.74 17.80
C PHE A 214 3.15 4.19 19.24
N THR A 215 4.14 3.34 19.52
CA THR A 215 4.47 2.89 20.88
C THR A 215 5.78 3.48 21.42
N GLY A 216 6.30 4.56 20.81
CA GLY A 216 7.49 5.24 21.34
C GLY A 216 8.84 4.68 20.84
N ASP A 217 8.87 3.74 19.90
CA ASP A 217 10.11 3.19 19.34
C ASP A 217 10.62 4.02 18.16
N ILE A 218 11.65 4.84 18.43
CA ILE A 218 12.45 5.50 17.40
C ILE A 218 13.92 5.19 17.66
N ASN A 219 14.56 4.56 16.69
CA ASN A 219 15.97 4.21 16.75
C ASN A 219 16.56 4.13 15.34
N ILE A 220 17.65 4.87 15.09
CA ILE A 220 18.32 4.86 13.79
C ILE A 220 19.66 4.16 13.91
N LYS A 221 19.80 3.02 13.23
CA LYS A 221 21.04 2.24 13.19
C LYS A 221 21.79 2.51 11.89
N SER A 222 23.10 2.75 12.00
CA SER A 222 23.93 3.11 10.83
C SER A 222 23.93 2.02 9.74
N ASP A 223 23.99 0.75 10.13
CA ASP A 223 23.99 -0.38 9.19
C ASP A 223 22.64 -0.51 8.47
N SER A 224 21.52 -0.30 9.19
CA SER A 224 20.18 -0.31 8.60
C SER A 224 20.00 0.84 7.59
N VAL A 225 20.52 2.04 7.89
CA VAL A 225 20.54 3.16 6.94
C VAL A 225 21.35 2.82 5.69
N ILE A 226 22.52 2.18 5.83
CA ILE A 226 23.35 1.77 4.70
C ILE A 226 22.60 0.76 3.82
N ASN A 227 21.98 -0.26 4.41
CA ASN A 227 21.18 -1.27 3.70
C ASN A 227 20.03 -0.62 2.91
N TYR A 228 19.25 0.24 3.57
CA TYR A 228 18.15 0.97 2.95
C TYR A 228 18.64 1.86 1.80
N VAL A 229 19.74 2.58 1.99
CA VAL A 229 20.36 3.40 0.95
C VAL A 229 20.88 2.57 -0.22
N GLY A 230 21.46 1.39 0.02
CA GLY A 230 21.93 0.48 -1.02
C GLY A 230 20.79 0.06 -1.95
N ASN A 231 19.67 -0.39 -1.37
CA ASN A 231 18.49 -0.78 -2.14
C ASN A 231 17.88 0.39 -2.95
N PHE A 232 18.01 1.62 -2.45
CA PHE A 232 17.54 2.81 -3.14
C PHE A 232 18.36 3.18 -4.39
N ILE A 233 19.62 2.74 -4.48
CA ILE A 233 20.53 3.02 -5.62
C ILE A 233 20.37 1.99 -6.75
N GLU A 234 19.86 0.79 -6.45
CA GLU A 234 19.65 -0.30 -7.42
C GLU A 234 18.63 0.05 -8.53
N GLY A 235 17.82 1.10 -8.37
CA GLY A 235 16.84 1.55 -9.36
C GLY A 235 17.44 2.38 -10.52
N ASN A 236 17.81 1.71 -11.61
CA ASN A 236 18.57 2.23 -12.78
C ASN A 236 17.94 3.35 -13.65
N ASP A 237 17.11 4.27 -13.13
CA ASP A 237 16.67 5.46 -13.91
C ASP A 237 17.43 6.74 -13.52
N PRO A 238 18.21 7.38 -14.42
CA PRO A 238 19.04 8.55 -14.11
C PRO A 238 18.27 9.78 -13.58
N VAL A 239 17.01 9.99 -14.00
CA VAL A 239 16.18 11.11 -13.54
C VAL A 239 15.65 10.84 -12.14
N THR A 240 15.27 9.59 -11.89
CA THR A 240 14.87 9.12 -10.57
C THR A 240 16.06 9.12 -9.61
N VAL A 241 17.26 8.67 -10.03
CA VAL A 241 18.51 8.81 -9.27
C VAL A 241 18.82 10.28 -8.98
N LEU A 242 18.54 11.21 -9.89
CA LEU A 242 18.72 12.66 -9.68
C LEU A 242 17.72 13.24 -8.65
N LEU A 243 16.43 12.91 -8.74
CA LEU A 243 15.41 13.29 -7.74
C LEU A 243 15.71 12.69 -6.35
N ARG A 244 16.23 11.47 -6.35
CA ARG A 244 16.70 10.74 -5.17
C ARG A 244 17.99 11.31 -4.58
N CYS A 245 18.89 11.80 -5.42
CA CYS A 245 20.06 12.59 -5.01
C CYS A 245 19.66 13.96 -4.48
N LEU A 246 18.57 14.58 -4.96
CA LEU A 246 18.01 15.82 -4.41
C LEU A 246 17.33 15.57 -3.05
N TYR A 247 16.58 14.48 -2.90
CA TYR A 247 16.06 14.03 -1.59
C TYR A 247 17.19 13.66 -0.62
N LYS A 248 18.27 13.02 -1.10
CA LYS A 248 19.52 12.80 -0.34
C LYS A 248 20.36 14.06 -0.14
N ALA A 249 20.25 15.08 -0.97
CA ALA A 249 20.89 16.36 -0.74
C ALA A 249 20.11 17.13 0.33
N LEU A 250 18.79 16.99 0.39
CA LEU A 250 17.95 17.57 1.44
C LEU A 250 18.09 16.79 2.77
N ALA A 251 17.95 15.47 2.74
CA ALA A 251 18.24 14.60 3.88
C ALA A 251 19.72 14.69 4.27
N GLY A 252 20.66 14.67 3.33
CA GLY A 252 22.10 14.75 3.60
C GLY A 252 22.63 16.15 3.97
N PHE A 253 21.96 17.25 3.62
CA PHE A 253 22.30 18.59 4.11
C PHE A 253 21.72 18.83 5.52
N VAL A 254 20.61 18.16 5.85
CA VAL A 254 20.08 18.07 7.23
C VAL A 254 20.88 17.06 8.09
N PHE A 255 21.40 15.97 7.50
CA PHE A 255 21.95 14.82 8.24
C PHE A 255 23.47 14.56 8.05
N GLY A 256 24.18 15.32 7.21
CA GLY A 256 25.57 15.03 6.79
C GLY A 256 26.64 15.14 7.89
N PRO A 257 26.69 16.21 8.69
CA PRO A 257 27.55 16.25 9.89
C PRO A 257 26.99 15.42 11.06
N VAL A 258 25.82 14.83 10.88
CA VAL A 258 24.87 14.49 11.94
C VAL A 258 24.59 12.99 11.98
N CYS A 259 25.21 12.10 11.20
CA CYS A 259 25.05 10.65 11.51
C CYS A 259 25.54 10.28 12.94
N GLY A 260 26.42 11.09 13.56
CA GLY A 260 26.72 11.01 15.01
C GLY A 260 25.93 11.97 15.92
N GLY A 261 25.15 12.89 15.34
CA GLY A 261 24.32 13.86 16.04
C GLY A 261 22.81 13.60 15.95
N LEU A 262 22.34 12.82 14.98
CA LEU A 262 20.95 12.49 14.69
C LEU A 262 20.52 11.40 15.63
N ASP A 263 21.36 10.37 15.78
CA ASP A 263 21.26 9.40 16.86
C ASP A 263 21.15 10.10 18.21
N ARG A 264 21.93 11.17 18.45
CA ARG A 264 21.84 11.97 19.69
C ARG A 264 20.61 12.87 19.77
N VAL A 265 20.15 13.46 18.67
CA VAL A 265 18.92 14.27 18.64
C VAL A 265 17.70 13.38 18.86
N LEU A 266 17.63 12.24 18.20
CA LEU A 266 16.54 11.28 18.38
C LEU A 266 16.62 10.64 19.75
N THR A 267 17.81 10.25 20.24
CA THR A 267 17.96 9.69 21.59
C THR A 267 17.66 10.70 22.70
N ASN A 268 18.11 11.95 22.56
CA ASN A 268 18.01 12.95 23.64
C ASN A 268 16.78 13.84 23.53
N GLY A 269 16.20 13.99 22.34
CA GLY A 269 15.04 14.83 22.06
C GLY A 269 13.80 14.06 21.60
N LYS A 270 13.81 12.71 21.70
CA LYS A 270 12.67 11.86 21.33
C LYS A 270 11.37 12.31 21.99
N ASP A 271 11.38 12.59 23.28
CA ASP A 271 10.16 12.88 24.03
C ASP A 271 9.52 14.18 23.47
N VAL A 272 10.34 15.19 23.17
CA VAL A 272 9.90 16.43 22.51
C VAL A 272 9.40 16.18 21.10
N LEU A 273 10.10 15.37 20.29
CA LEU A 273 9.66 15.02 18.93
C LEU A 273 8.36 14.21 18.92
N TYR A 274 8.15 13.38 19.94
CA TYR A 274 6.91 12.64 20.12
C TYR A 274 5.76 13.58 20.44
N GLU A 275 5.88 14.30 21.56
CA GLU A 275 4.85 15.19 22.07
C GLU A 275 4.49 16.31 21.08
N ASN A 276 5.45 16.82 20.32
CA ASN A 276 5.24 18.02 19.50
C ASN A 276 5.21 17.74 18.00
N CYS A 277 5.30 16.49 17.53
CA CYS A 277 5.27 16.20 16.10
C CYS A 277 4.50 14.92 15.77
N LEU A 278 4.88 13.77 16.32
CA LEU A 278 4.19 12.53 15.94
C LEU A 278 2.76 12.48 16.44
N ASP A 279 2.52 12.96 17.66
CA ASP A 279 1.19 13.05 18.25
C ASP A 279 0.30 14.03 17.48
N ASP A 280 0.71 15.31 17.46
CA ASP A 280 0.01 16.41 16.77
C ASP A 280 -0.26 16.16 15.27
N LEU A 281 0.64 15.45 14.57
CA LEU A 281 0.57 15.32 13.11
C LEU A 281 -0.15 14.06 12.65
N PHE A 282 0.02 12.94 13.36
CA PHE A 282 -0.46 11.64 12.90
C PHE A 282 -1.38 10.95 13.89
N GLY A 283 -1.30 11.25 15.18
CA GLY A 283 -2.11 10.65 16.24
C GLY A 283 -3.61 10.82 15.99
N ASN A 284 -4.01 11.97 15.44
CA ASN A 284 -5.42 12.25 15.18
C ASN A 284 -5.93 11.82 13.79
N ILE A 285 -5.12 11.23 12.90
CA ILE A 285 -5.54 10.89 11.53
C ILE A 285 -6.07 9.43 11.48
N PRO A 286 -7.39 9.17 11.47
CA PRO A 286 -7.93 7.81 11.59
C PRO A 286 -7.44 6.85 10.51
N GLY A 287 -7.26 7.31 9.27
CA GLY A 287 -6.73 6.47 8.20
C GLY A 287 -5.32 5.91 8.48
N ILE A 288 -4.47 6.64 9.19
CA ILE A 288 -3.10 6.19 9.52
C ILE A 288 -3.10 5.05 10.55
N TRP A 289 -4.09 5.03 11.44
CA TRP A 289 -4.23 3.95 12.43
C TRP A 289 -4.49 2.59 11.79
N THR A 290 -4.93 2.55 10.52
CA THR A 290 -5.09 1.29 9.79
C THR A 290 -3.77 0.53 9.61
N PHE A 291 -2.64 1.24 9.72
CA PHE A 291 -1.29 0.69 9.67
C PHE A 291 -0.80 0.17 11.01
N VAL A 292 -1.46 0.46 12.13
CA VAL A 292 -1.06 -0.04 13.44
C VAL A 292 -1.50 -1.51 13.54
N PRO A 293 -0.57 -2.47 13.66
CA PRO A 293 -0.98 -3.86 13.85
C PRO A 293 -1.68 -4.05 15.20
N ASN A 294 -2.65 -4.96 15.26
CA ASN A 294 -3.46 -5.16 16.47
C ASN A 294 -2.66 -5.51 17.73
N GLU A 295 -1.50 -6.18 17.60
CA GLU A 295 -0.63 -6.44 18.75
C GLU A 295 -0.02 -5.17 19.37
N TYR A 296 0.05 -4.05 18.63
CA TYR A 296 0.51 -2.76 19.12
C TYR A 296 -0.65 -1.83 19.49
N TYR A 297 -1.88 -2.12 19.03
CA TYR A 297 -2.98 -1.16 19.04
C TYR A 297 -3.34 -0.62 20.44
N GLU A 298 -3.48 -1.47 21.46
CA GLU A 298 -3.83 -1.00 22.81
C GLU A 298 -2.73 -0.13 23.43
N GLU A 299 -1.46 -0.50 23.22
CA GLU A 299 -0.31 0.28 23.70
C GLU A 299 -0.21 1.60 22.95
N ALA A 300 -0.35 1.57 21.62
CA ALA A 300 -0.34 2.75 20.76
C ALA A 300 -1.46 3.73 21.13
N LYS A 301 -2.68 3.22 21.34
CA LYS A 301 -3.83 4.02 21.78
C LYS A 301 -3.55 4.71 23.12
N ALA A 302 -3.00 3.99 24.10
CA ALA A 302 -2.68 4.56 25.41
C ALA A 302 -1.50 5.54 25.38
N TYR A 303 -0.59 5.39 24.41
CA TYR A 303 0.59 6.23 24.26
C TYR A 303 0.29 7.53 23.49
N MET A 304 -0.55 7.45 22.45
CA MET A 304 -0.81 8.56 21.52
C MET A 304 -2.10 9.33 21.79
N LEU A 305 -3.09 8.79 22.53
CA LEU A 305 -4.41 9.41 22.63
C LEU A 305 -4.86 9.63 24.07
N ASP A 306 -5.55 10.74 24.31
CA ASP A 306 -6.28 10.98 25.56
C ASP A 306 -7.68 10.33 25.48
N GLU A 307 -8.02 9.52 26.49
CA GLU A 307 -9.29 8.78 26.53
C GLU A 307 -10.54 9.67 26.49
N THR A 308 -10.44 10.91 26.99
CA THR A 308 -11.55 11.85 27.08
C THR A 308 -11.62 12.76 25.87
N GLU A 309 -10.49 13.37 25.48
CA GLU A 309 -10.42 14.30 24.34
C GLU A 309 -10.63 13.54 23.01
N ASN A 310 -10.02 12.37 22.86
CA ASN A 310 -10.09 11.57 21.63
C ASN A 310 -11.22 10.51 21.64
N ALA A 311 -12.22 10.61 22.51
CA ALA A 311 -13.23 9.55 22.71
C ALA A 311 -13.97 9.16 21.41
N LEU A 312 -14.23 10.10 20.51
CA LEU A 312 -14.88 9.82 19.22
C LEU A 312 -13.92 9.16 18.23
N LEU A 313 -12.67 9.63 18.16
CA LEU A 313 -11.63 9.00 17.35
C LEU A 313 -11.41 7.55 17.82
N ILE A 314 -11.17 7.32 19.12
CA ILE A 314 -10.98 5.98 19.70
C ILE A 314 -12.13 5.04 19.32
N LYS A 315 -13.38 5.52 19.30
CA LYS A 315 -14.52 4.72 18.87
C LYS A 315 -14.44 4.31 17.38
N LYS A 316 -14.01 5.21 16.49
CA LYS A 316 -13.77 4.90 15.06
C LYS A 316 -12.66 3.85 14.93
N LEU A 317 -11.56 4.04 15.67
CA LEU A 317 -10.41 3.13 15.67
C LEU A 317 -10.77 1.74 16.19
N ASP A 318 -11.44 1.64 17.34
CA ASP A 318 -11.89 0.38 17.94
C ASP A 318 -12.80 -0.41 16.99
N ALA A 319 -13.67 0.28 16.25
CA ALA A 319 -14.53 -0.35 15.26
C ALA A 319 -13.71 -1.01 14.13
N TYR A 320 -12.63 -0.38 13.69
CA TYR A 320 -11.73 -0.95 12.68
C TYR A 320 -10.89 -2.10 13.26
N HIS A 321 -10.17 -1.87 14.36
CA HIS A 321 -9.23 -2.86 14.89
C HIS A 321 -9.93 -4.15 15.34
N TYR A 322 -11.02 -4.04 16.10
CA TYR A 322 -11.75 -5.20 16.59
C TYR A 322 -12.74 -5.76 15.55
N GLY A 323 -13.32 -4.89 14.73
CA GLY A 323 -14.37 -5.26 13.78
C GLY A 323 -13.85 -5.75 12.42
N VAL A 324 -12.70 -5.25 11.98
CA VAL A 324 -12.10 -5.52 10.66
C VAL A 324 -10.79 -6.29 10.83
N MET A 325 -9.76 -5.70 11.45
CA MET A 325 -8.42 -6.31 11.48
C MET A 325 -8.40 -7.64 12.25
N ASP A 326 -8.99 -7.71 13.46
CA ASP A 326 -9.13 -8.95 14.24
C ASP A 326 -10.00 -10.00 13.53
N SER A 327 -10.94 -9.52 12.73
CA SER A 327 -11.88 -10.36 11.98
C SER A 327 -11.38 -10.74 10.60
N THR A 328 -10.15 -10.37 10.21
CA THR A 328 -9.61 -10.55 8.85
C THR A 328 -9.80 -11.98 8.35
N LYS A 329 -9.41 -12.96 9.16
CA LYS A 329 -9.57 -14.38 8.80
C LYS A 329 -11.02 -14.76 8.59
N ALA A 330 -11.91 -14.38 9.51
CA ALA A 330 -13.32 -14.73 9.43
C ALA A 330 -14.01 -14.08 8.22
N ILE A 331 -13.66 -12.83 7.90
CA ILE A 331 -14.17 -12.11 6.72
C ILE A 331 -13.75 -12.83 5.44
N LEU A 332 -12.46 -13.13 5.29
CA LEU A 332 -11.92 -13.77 4.09
C LEU A 332 -12.39 -15.23 3.95
N ASP A 333 -12.40 -16.02 5.02
CA ASP A 333 -12.92 -17.39 5.01
C ASP A 333 -14.39 -17.42 4.60
N ASN A 334 -15.20 -16.49 5.12
CA ASN A 334 -16.61 -16.39 4.77
C ASN A 334 -16.82 -16.00 3.31
N ALA A 335 -16.04 -15.04 2.81
CA ALA A 335 -16.11 -14.61 1.42
C ALA A 335 -15.68 -15.72 0.43
N LEU A 336 -14.58 -16.43 0.74
CA LEU A 336 -14.12 -17.60 -0.01
C LEU A 336 -15.18 -18.69 -0.06
N ALA A 337 -15.84 -18.99 1.07
CA ALA A 337 -16.91 -19.98 1.15
C ALA A 337 -18.14 -19.62 0.29
N HIS A 338 -18.33 -18.34 -0.04
CA HIS A 338 -19.39 -17.84 -0.93
C HIS A 338 -18.89 -17.55 -2.36
N GLY A 339 -17.71 -18.04 -2.72
CA GLY A 339 -17.21 -18.03 -4.09
C GLY A 339 -16.52 -16.74 -4.52
N MET A 340 -16.25 -15.80 -3.61
CA MET A 340 -15.29 -14.73 -3.87
C MET A 340 -13.89 -15.34 -4.03
N LYS A 341 -13.13 -14.90 -5.03
CA LYS A 341 -11.74 -15.33 -5.22
C LYS A 341 -10.77 -14.41 -4.48
N LEU A 342 -9.65 -14.95 -4.03
CA LEU A 342 -8.61 -14.18 -3.32
C LEU A 342 -7.23 -14.38 -3.97
N ALA A 343 -6.45 -13.32 -4.12
CA ALA A 343 -5.02 -13.40 -4.35
C ALA A 343 -4.28 -12.41 -3.46
N VAL A 344 -3.24 -12.87 -2.78
CA VAL A 344 -2.37 -12.06 -1.94
C VAL A 344 -1.00 -11.99 -2.60
N ILE A 345 -0.46 -10.78 -2.77
CA ILE A 345 0.85 -10.56 -3.37
C ILE A 345 1.70 -9.83 -2.33
N SER A 346 2.77 -10.48 -1.90
CA SER A 346 3.74 -9.94 -0.95
C SER A 346 5.08 -9.72 -1.66
N ASN A 347 5.68 -8.57 -1.47
CA ASN A 347 6.99 -8.26 -2.04
C ASN A 347 8.07 -8.43 -0.97
N TYR A 348 9.28 -8.83 -1.37
CA TYR A 348 10.38 -9.05 -0.43
C TYR A 348 11.76 -8.78 -1.05
N GLY A 349 12.81 -8.84 -0.23
CA GLY A 349 14.20 -8.67 -0.67
C GLY A 349 14.71 -7.25 -0.52
N LYS A 350 13.94 -6.34 0.11
CA LYS A 350 14.34 -4.96 0.42
C LYS A 350 14.39 -4.72 1.93
N ALA A 351 15.32 -3.86 2.35
CA ALA A 351 15.49 -3.46 3.73
C ALA A 351 14.30 -2.62 4.23
N ALA A 352 13.95 -2.80 5.49
CA ALA A 352 12.94 -2.00 6.17
C ALA A 352 13.38 -0.54 6.36
N VAL A 353 12.41 0.33 6.63
CA VAL A 353 12.70 1.72 7.01
C VAL A 353 13.50 1.75 8.33
N PRO A 354 14.71 2.34 8.34
CA PRO A 354 15.69 2.15 9.41
C PRO A 354 15.48 3.12 10.59
N VAL A 355 14.28 3.10 11.16
CA VAL A 355 13.87 4.02 12.23
C VAL A 355 13.33 3.32 13.49
N LEU A 356 13.33 1.99 13.50
CA LEU A 356 12.89 1.18 14.64
C LEU A 356 14.05 0.42 15.27
N THR A 357 13.87 0.02 16.53
CA THR A 357 14.83 -0.86 17.21
C THR A 357 14.89 -2.22 16.51
N ASP A 358 13.75 -2.76 16.08
CA ASP A 358 13.68 -3.93 15.21
C ASP A 358 13.30 -3.52 13.78
N ASP A 359 14.31 -3.43 12.91
CA ASP A 359 14.20 -3.07 11.50
C ASP A 359 14.93 -4.09 10.59
N GLY A 360 15.24 -5.27 11.14
CA GLY A 360 16.00 -6.31 10.45
C GLY A 360 15.15 -7.14 9.49
N TYR A 361 13.84 -6.92 9.43
CA TYR A 361 12.89 -7.76 8.71
C TYR A 361 12.93 -7.54 7.19
N GLN A 362 12.46 -8.56 6.45
CA GLN A 362 12.23 -8.44 5.01
C GLN A 362 11.04 -7.54 4.70
N SER A 363 11.19 -6.69 3.70
CA SER A 363 10.15 -5.77 3.27
C SER A 363 10.18 -5.55 1.77
N ASP A 364 9.24 -4.74 1.31
CA ASP A 364 9.21 -4.17 -0.02
C ASP A 364 9.73 -2.73 -0.09
N PHE A 365 10.58 -2.35 0.86
CA PHE A 365 11.10 -0.99 1.12
C PHE A 365 10.18 -0.13 1.98
N LEU A 366 8.97 -0.60 2.31
CA LEU A 366 8.08 0.09 3.24
C LEU A 366 7.38 -0.90 4.18
N ILE A 367 6.69 -1.89 3.61
CA ILE A 367 5.84 -2.81 4.36
C ILE A 367 6.54 -4.15 4.51
N ASP A 368 6.45 -4.70 5.72
CA ASP A 368 6.95 -6.02 6.06
C ASP A 368 6.36 -7.11 5.15
N THR A 369 7.22 -8.00 4.66
CA THR A 369 6.80 -9.17 3.89
C THR A 369 5.89 -10.08 4.73
N SER A 370 6.18 -10.25 6.03
CA SER A 370 5.36 -11.08 6.93
C SER A 370 3.95 -10.52 7.13
N ARG A 371 3.77 -9.20 7.08
CA ARG A 371 2.47 -8.53 7.22
C ARG A 371 1.64 -8.66 5.95
N THR A 372 2.21 -8.28 4.80
CA THR A 372 1.54 -8.34 3.49
C THR A 372 1.16 -9.75 3.05
N SER A 373 1.91 -10.76 3.51
CA SER A 373 1.65 -12.18 3.24
C SER A 373 0.70 -12.86 4.23
N LEU A 374 0.25 -12.15 5.28
CA LEU A 374 -0.52 -12.69 6.40
C LEU A 374 0.20 -13.84 7.13
N GLY A 375 1.47 -13.64 7.47
CA GLY A 375 2.16 -14.49 8.44
C GLY A 375 3.27 -15.37 7.88
N ALA A 376 3.83 -15.09 6.70
CA ALA A 376 5.02 -15.80 6.24
C ALA A 376 6.15 -15.72 7.28
N THR A 377 6.88 -16.82 7.43
CA THR A 377 8.11 -16.84 8.21
C THR A 377 9.22 -16.37 7.28
N CYS A 378 9.84 -15.24 7.62
CA CYS A 378 10.92 -14.65 6.84
C CYS A 378 12.22 -14.72 7.63
N ALA A 379 13.34 -14.94 6.92
CA ALA A 379 14.65 -14.60 7.45
C ALA A 379 14.79 -13.08 7.54
N ASP A 380 15.72 -12.58 8.37
CA ASP A 380 16.09 -11.16 8.35
C ASP A 380 16.63 -10.76 6.97
N PHE A 381 16.56 -9.48 6.65
CA PHE A 381 17.23 -8.90 5.49
C PHE A 381 18.74 -9.23 5.52
N GLY A 382 19.26 -9.71 4.38
CA GLY A 382 20.65 -10.17 4.28
C GLY A 382 20.91 -11.59 4.79
N LYS A 383 19.90 -12.31 5.28
CA LYS A 383 20.04 -13.67 5.83
C LYS A 383 19.13 -14.69 5.14
N THR A 384 19.37 -15.96 5.43
CA THR A 384 18.50 -17.09 5.07
C THR A 384 17.95 -17.75 6.33
N LEU A 385 16.94 -18.61 6.18
CA LEU A 385 16.33 -19.40 7.25
C LEU A 385 17.28 -20.49 7.81
N GLY A 386 18.43 -20.68 7.18
CA GLY A 386 19.48 -21.61 7.58
C GLY A 386 19.56 -22.88 6.73
N ASP A 387 20.74 -23.49 6.71
CA ASP A 387 21.00 -24.71 5.94
C ASP A 387 20.13 -25.87 6.44
N GLY A 388 19.47 -26.56 5.52
CA GLY A 388 18.61 -27.70 5.84
C GLY A 388 17.30 -27.30 6.54
N TYR A 389 16.90 -26.03 6.48
CA TYR A 389 15.61 -25.58 6.98
C TYR A 389 14.47 -26.40 6.36
N THR A 390 13.52 -26.79 7.21
CA THR A 390 12.29 -27.48 6.82
C THR A 390 11.11 -26.57 7.08
N GLN A 391 10.18 -26.48 6.13
CA GLN A 391 8.97 -25.65 6.28
C GLN A 391 8.23 -26.01 7.57
N ARG A 392 7.70 -24.99 8.25
CA ARG A 392 7.07 -25.14 9.56
C ARG A 392 5.79 -25.95 9.51
N ILE A 393 5.00 -25.79 8.44
CA ILE A 393 3.75 -26.52 8.25
C ILE A 393 3.90 -27.45 7.06
N GLY A 394 3.89 -28.76 7.31
CA GLY A 394 3.94 -29.78 6.27
C GLY A 394 2.54 -30.12 5.76
N ASP A 395 2.15 -29.56 4.61
CA ASP A 395 0.87 -29.83 3.93
C ASP A 395 1.03 -30.67 2.65
N GLY A 396 2.27 -31.03 2.32
CA GLY A 396 2.62 -31.83 1.13
C GLY A 396 3.03 -31.00 -0.08
N HIS A 397 2.99 -29.67 0.01
CA HIS A 397 3.53 -28.76 -1.00
C HIS A 397 4.82 -28.10 -0.49
N ASN A 398 5.74 -27.76 -1.39
CA ASN A 398 6.96 -27.05 -1.03
C ASN A 398 6.71 -25.54 -1.02
N HIS A 399 6.77 -24.95 0.18
CA HIS A 399 6.50 -23.53 0.40
C HIS A 399 7.75 -22.73 0.79
N ILE A 400 8.94 -23.25 0.48
CA ILE A 400 10.21 -22.57 0.75
C ILE A 400 10.72 -21.93 -0.54
N SER A 401 11.06 -20.65 -0.49
CA SER A 401 11.70 -19.96 -1.62
C SER A 401 13.09 -20.55 -1.88
N CYS A 402 13.53 -20.59 -3.14
CA CYS A 402 14.79 -21.24 -3.49
C CYS A 402 16.04 -20.50 -2.94
N ASP A 403 15.93 -19.22 -2.62
CA ASP A 403 16.94 -18.46 -1.87
C ASP A 403 16.94 -18.72 -0.36
N GLY A 404 16.01 -19.54 0.13
CA GLY A 404 15.90 -19.89 1.55
C GLY A 404 15.51 -18.71 2.45
N VAL A 405 14.87 -17.67 1.91
CA VAL A 405 14.49 -16.46 2.67
C VAL A 405 13.06 -16.56 3.23
N ILE A 406 12.15 -17.19 2.49
CA ILE A 406 10.72 -17.23 2.80
C ILE A 406 10.28 -18.68 3.04
N ASP A 407 9.57 -18.90 4.13
CA ASP A 407 8.69 -20.04 4.34
C ASP A 407 7.24 -19.54 4.34
N ALA A 408 6.59 -19.78 3.20
CA ALA A 408 5.19 -19.41 2.96
C ALA A 408 4.21 -20.37 3.64
N SER A 409 4.66 -21.50 4.19
CA SER A 409 3.76 -22.49 4.82
C SER A 409 3.03 -21.92 6.05
N THR A 410 3.56 -20.85 6.65
CA THR A 410 2.94 -20.17 7.80
C THR A 410 1.99 -19.04 7.42
N CYS A 411 1.85 -18.70 6.14
CA CYS A 411 0.83 -17.76 5.68
C CYS A 411 -0.57 -18.24 6.07
N MET A 412 -1.49 -17.30 6.25
CA MET A 412 -2.90 -17.63 6.46
C MET A 412 -3.51 -18.38 5.26
N TYR A 413 -3.04 -18.08 4.04
CA TYR A 413 -3.51 -18.68 2.78
C TYR A 413 -2.33 -19.04 1.84
N PRO A 414 -1.49 -20.03 2.16
CA PRO A 414 -0.26 -20.31 1.42
C PRO A 414 -0.50 -20.54 -0.08
N GLU A 415 -1.57 -21.26 -0.43
CA GLU A 415 -1.93 -21.55 -1.83
C GLU A 415 -2.44 -20.33 -2.62
N TYR A 416 -2.79 -19.22 -1.93
CA TYR A 416 -3.31 -17.99 -2.54
C TYR A 416 -2.36 -16.80 -2.33
N THR A 417 -1.14 -17.03 -1.86
CA THR A 417 -0.14 -16.00 -1.57
C THR A 417 1.09 -16.17 -2.46
N TRP A 418 1.42 -15.15 -3.25
CA TRP A 418 2.61 -15.06 -4.08
C TRP A 418 3.64 -14.11 -3.48
N PHE A 419 4.91 -14.39 -3.74
CA PHE A 419 6.04 -13.60 -3.30
C PHE A 419 6.83 -13.08 -4.48
N ILE A 420 7.08 -11.77 -4.55
CA ILE A 420 7.90 -11.16 -5.60
C ILE A 420 9.16 -10.56 -5.01
N LYS A 421 10.30 -11.14 -5.35
CA LYS A 421 11.62 -10.63 -4.96
C LYS A 421 11.97 -9.37 -5.74
N ASP A 422 12.55 -8.40 -5.05
CA ASP A 422 13.08 -7.13 -5.59
C ASP A 422 12.06 -6.22 -6.27
N MET A 423 10.79 -6.35 -5.89
CA MET A 423 9.77 -5.34 -6.18
C MET A 423 9.76 -4.31 -5.05
N MET A 424 9.86 -3.03 -5.40
CA MET A 424 9.70 -1.93 -4.44
C MET A 424 8.23 -1.56 -4.32
N HIS A 425 7.83 -1.12 -3.13
CA HIS A 425 6.47 -0.69 -2.83
C HIS A 425 5.99 0.33 -3.86
N THR A 426 4.79 0.11 -4.42
CA THR A 426 4.12 0.93 -5.45
C THR A 426 4.84 1.10 -6.79
N TRP A 427 6.04 0.53 -6.98
CA TRP A 427 6.87 0.75 -8.17
C TRP A 427 6.71 -0.37 -9.19
N TYR A 428 5.45 -0.63 -9.54
CA TYR A 428 5.10 -1.79 -10.33
C TYR A 428 5.51 -1.66 -11.80
N THR A 429 6.13 -2.72 -12.29
CA THR A 429 6.57 -2.86 -13.68
C THR A 429 5.42 -3.31 -14.59
N ALA A 430 5.64 -3.24 -15.91
CA ALA A 430 4.67 -3.76 -16.89
C ALA A 430 4.29 -5.21 -16.60
N GLY A 431 5.27 -6.07 -16.27
CA GLY A 431 5.00 -7.47 -15.92
C GLY A 431 4.19 -7.65 -14.64
N TYR A 432 4.27 -6.71 -13.69
CA TYR A 432 3.44 -6.78 -12.47
C TYR A 432 1.97 -6.52 -12.81
N TYR A 433 1.69 -5.60 -13.73
CA TYR A 433 0.35 -5.39 -14.26
C TYR A 433 -0.15 -6.61 -15.06
N ASP A 434 0.72 -7.29 -15.82
CA ASP A 434 0.35 -8.53 -16.53
C ASP A 434 -0.03 -9.67 -15.56
N PHE A 435 0.75 -9.79 -14.48
CA PHE A 435 0.50 -10.77 -13.44
C PHE A 435 -0.83 -10.51 -12.72
N THR A 436 -1.01 -9.30 -12.19
CA THR A 436 -2.27 -8.93 -11.50
C THR A 436 -3.49 -9.01 -12.41
N TRP A 437 -3.34 -8.69 -13.70
CA TRP A 437 -4.39 -8.90 -14.69
C TRP A 437 -4.77 -10.37 -14.87
N SER A 438 -3.77 -11.26 -14.94
CA SER A 438 -4.00 -12.71 -15.06
C SER A 438 -4.75 -13.27 -13.85
N LEU A 439 -4.44 -12.77 -12.64
CA LEU A 439 -5.18 -13.09 -11.42
C LEU A 439 -6.62 -12.55 -11.47
N ALA A 440 -6.80 -11.28 -11.84
CA ALA A 440 -8.10 -10.61 -11.89
C ALA A 440 -9.09 -11.33 -12.80
N GLN A 441 -8.62 -11.83 -13.95
CA GLN A 441 -9.46 -12.46 -14.97
C GLN A 441 -9.49 -13.99 -14.86
N SER A 442 -8.97 -14.56 -13.77
CA SER A 442 -8.99 -16.01 -13.55
C SER A 442 -10.43 -16.54 -13.42
N LYS A 443 -10.76 -17.59 -14.15
CA LYS A 443 -12.12 -18.18 -14.18
C LYS A 443 -12.49 -18.95 -12.92
N SER A 444 -11.50 -19.35 -12.15
CA SER A 444 -11.62 -20.04 -10.87
C SER A 444 -10.68 -19.38 -9.86
N GLN A 445 -10.79 -19.74 -8.58
CA GLN A 445 -9.84 -19.34 -7.53
C GLN A 445 -8.40 -19.56 -8.03
N PRO A 446 -7.61 -18.49 -8.25
CA PRO A 446 -6.23 -18.66 -8.64
C PRO A 446 -5.46 -19.26 -7.47
N THR A 447 -4.61 -20.22 -7.77
CA THR A 447 -3.65 -20.80 -6.81
C THR A 447 -2.24 -20.65 -7.35
N VAL A 448 -1.25 -20.70 -6.46
CA VAL A 448 0.18 -20.63 -6.81
C VAL A 448 0.64 -21.73 -7.78
N ASN A 449 -0.20 -22.73 -8.02
CA ASN A 449 0.02 -23.85 -8.95
C ASN A 449 -0.89 -23.79 -10.19
N SER A 450 -1.81 -22.82 -10.29
CA SER A 450 -2.83 -22.75 -11.34
C SER A 450 -2.38 -22.03 -12.62
N ILE A 451 -1.38 -21.15 -12.53
CA ILE A 451 -0.83 -20.38 -13.66
C ILE A 451 0.66 -20.70 -13.76
N ALA A 452 1.05 -21.49 -14.75
CA ALA A 452 2.40 -22.04 -14.86
C ALA A 452 3.48 -20.95 -14.98
N GLU A 453 3.15 -19.82 -15.59
CA GLU A 453 4.00 -18.65 -15.75
C GLU A 453 4.25 -17.91 -14.42
N TYR A 454 3.35 -18.06 -13.44
CA TYR A 454 3.38 -17.34 -12.16
C TYR A 454 3.32 -18.28 -10.95
N PRO A 455 4.41 -19.05 -10.69
CA PRO A 455 4.52 -19.89 -9.49
C PRO A 455 4.56 -19.06 -8.19
N GLN A 456 4.51 -19.70 -7.02
CA GLN A 456 4.49 -19.03 -5.71
C GLN A 456 5.61 -17.99 -5.52
N PHE A 457 6.82 -18.29 -6.00
CA PHE A 457 7.98 -17.42 -5.86
C PHE A 457 8.40 -16.84 -7.21
N LEU A 458 8.38 -15.52 -7.28
CA LEU A 458 8.61 -14.71 -8.47
C LEU A 458 9.77 -13.74 -8.23
N TYR A 459 10.36 -13.29 -9.33
CA TYR A 459 11.40 -12.27 -9.36
C TYR A 459 10.99 -11.12 -10.28
N ASN A 460 11.19 -9.89 -9.81
CA ASN A 460 11.06 -8.70 -10.61
C ASN A 460 12.35 -8.41 -11.38
N ASP A 461 12.41 -8.80 -12.65
CA ASP A 461 13.51 -8.43 -13.53
C ASP A 461 13.38 -6.94 -13.88
N GLN A 462 14.18 -6.12 -13.17
CA GLN A 462 14.19 -4.67 -13.33
C GLN A 462 14.71 -4.22 -14.71
N THR A 463 15.50 -5.05 -15.40
CA THR A 463 16.06 -4.73 -16.71
C THR A 463 14.99 -4.86 -17.79
N THR A 464 14.29 -5.99 -17.80
CA THR A 464 13.23 -6.25 -18.79
C THR A 464 11.87 -5.71 -18.37
N LYS A 465 11.72 -5.30 -17.10
CA LYS A 465 10.47 -4.84 -16.47
C LYS A 465 9.38 -5.92 -16.53
N THR A 466 9.78 -7.18 -16.34
CA THR A 466 8.91 -8.34 -16.35
C THR A 466 8.93 -9.07 -15.00
N ILE A 467 7.90 -9.87 -14.75
CA ILE A 467 7.85 -10.79 -13.62
C ILE A 467 8.11 -12.19 -14.16
N VAL A 468 9.09 -12.87 -13.59
CA VAL A 468 9.53 -14.22 -14.00
C VAL A 468 9.59 -15.15 -12.78
N PRO A 469 9.59 -16.48 -12.96
CA PRO A 469 9.85 -17.40 -11.86
C PRO A 469 11.17 -17.11 -11.14
N LEU A 470 11.16 -17.17 -9.81
CA LEU A 470 12.39 -17.14 -9.02
C LEU A 470 13.15 -18.47 -9.23
N THR A 471 14.45 -18.38 -9.49
CA THR A 471 15.36 -19.52 -9.67
C THR A 471 16.67 -19.26 -8.94
N ASP A 472 17.46 -20.31 -8.69
CA ASP A 472 18.79 -20.16 -8.09
C ASP A 472 19.72 -19.23 -8.89
N GLU A 473 19.47 -19.05 -10.19
CA GLU A 473 20.25 -18.17 -11.07
C GLU A 473 19.92 -16.69 -10.88
N ASN A 474 18.65 -16.36 -10.62
CA ASN A 474 18.18 -14.97 -10.48
C ASN A 474 17.89 -14.56 -9.04
N SER A 475 18.07 -15.47 -8.07
CA SER A 475 17.75 -15.21 -6.67
C SER A 475 18.87 -14.52 -5.89
N ASN A 476 20.12 -14.55 -6.36
CA ASN A 476 21.22 -13.87 -5.69
C ASN A 476 21.37 -12.41 -6.16
N THR A 477 20.54 -11.52 -5.60
CA THR A 477 20.43 -10.12 -6.03
C THR A 477 20.91 -9.11 -5.01
N GLN A 478 21.14 -9.54 -3.77
CA GLN A 478 21.59 -8.64 -2.71
C GLN A 478 23.08 -8.37 -2.88
N ASN A 479 23.40 -7.16 -3.34
CA ASN A 479 24.77 -6.72 -3.49
C ASN A 479 25.33 -6.34 -2.10
N THR A 480 25.86 -7.32 -1.37
CA THR A 480 26.56 -7.06 -0.09
C THR A 480 27.86 -6.27 -0.27
N ASP A 481 28.32 -6.10 -1.52
CA ASP A 481 29.58 -5.46 -1.90
C ASP A 481 29.39 -4.06 -2.50
N ALA A 482 28.25 -3.39 -2.26
CA ALA A 482 28.11 -1.99 -2.61
C ALA A 482 29.18 -1.18 -1.84
N ASP A 483 30.27 -0.81 -2.50
CA ASP A 483 31.22 0.15 -1.97
C ASP A 483 30.53 1.51 -1.94
N VAL A 484 29.81 1.74 -0.84
CA VAL A 484 29.07 2.96 -0.54
C VAL A 484 29.98 4.18 -0.68
N LYS A 485 31.29 4.05 -0.40
CA LYS A 485 32.25 5.15 -0.63
C LYS A 485 32.50 5.37 -2.11
N ALA A 486 32.64 4.33 -2.93
CA ALA A 486 32.77 4.48 -4.38
C ALA A 486 31.53 5.12 -5.01
N VAL A 487 30.33 4.68 -4.61
CA VAL A 487 29.05 5.23 -5.09
C VAL A 487 28.87 6.68 -4.66
N ILE A 488 29.16 7.00 -3.39
CA ILE A 488 29.14 8.39 -2.90
C ILE A 488 30.17 9.25 -3.64
N ASN A 489 31.38 8.75 -3.87
CA ASN A 489 32.42 9.47 -4.61
C ASN A 489 32.05 9.69 -6.07
N GLU A 490 31.35 8.75 -6.72
CA GLU A 490 30.88 8.93 -8.09
C GLU A 490 29.77 9.98 -8.19
N ILE A 491 28.89 10.05 -7.19
CA ILE A 491 27.84 11.08 -7.09
C ILE A 491 28.44 12.46 -6.80
N ILE A 492 29.47 12.57 -5.96
CA ILE A 492 30.13 13.84 -5.62
C ILE A 492 30.93 14.43 -6.79
N ASN A 493 31.45 13.57 -7.68
CA ASN A 493 32.33 13.98 -8.79
C ASN A 493 31.61 14.13 -10.15
N ARG A 494 30.28 14.02 -10.18
CA ARG A 494 29.43 14.37 -11.33
C ARG A 494 28.66 15.65 -11.01
#